data_AF-A0A2S5BIS3-F1
#
_entry.id   AF-A0A2S5BIS3-F1
#
_cell.length_a   1.000
_cell.length_b   1.000
_cell.length_c   1.000
_cell.angle_alpha   90.00
_cell.angle_beta   90.00
_cell.angle_gamma   90.00
#
_symmetry.space_group_name_H-M   'P 1'
#
loop_
_entity.id
_entity.type
_entity.pdbx_description
1 polymer ?
#
loop_
_entity_poly.entity_id
_entity_poly.type
_entity_poly.pdbx_seq_one_letter_code
_entity_poly.pdbx_strand_id
1 'polypeptide(L)'
;MTAQAPRKALTTPQESRLVRYLDDELYKLSGAFESRHGTSRLPDLGTFLEALLPLHAFILTIPAVPPSASLRVAYLLNLTSFIAPALDGYTILDETIEPLFDLLARFDRGWVAVLRGDDWDSSSGQARSAASYPANASGSSLPPKAFAGGLRTTDRARLDSLIKQIRSVFAISLGLPQFVPLETDPFLEMLRQRQRPDLIPPIPGIKRTRGEGGGINESDSADSADSAATTDDEAMSQSDAMLVDSATDGVTTPSAGNGSESMSGLETDDGGAVEGSLAGVEDDDEDVNDAEFEEVPVTAATPSSSSTRAGFGPERLPNAMVDPPEPDGSFEIHYEVPPPTLHDGEVTLENGATPMVGQRKGFDPDEEYPLSEEEGDPIVPPQRESDGEIIRDGDEEEDGIDDSVRDRLKHVFELTLRALEEIRVAEGGQE
;
A
#
# COMPACT_ATOMS: atom_id res chain seq x y z
N MET A 1 -29.16 1.37 26.65
CA MET A 1 -27.98 0.81 25.98
C MET A 1 -28.38 -0.55 25.42
N THR A 2 -28.67 -0.64 24.13
CA THR A 2 -29.00 -1.91 23.46
C THR A 2 -27.70 -2.64 23.17
N ALA A 3 -27.50 -3.81 23.77
CA ALA A 3 -26.35 -4.66 23.46
C ALA A 3 -26.42 -5.04 21.97
N GLN A 4 -25.40 -4.65 21.20
CA GLN A 4 -25.34 -4.93 19.77
C GLN A 4 -24.95 -6.39 19.57
N ALA A 5 -25.70 -7.11 18.74
CA ALA A 5 -25.42 -8.51 18.44
C ALA A 5 -24.06 -8.65 17.74
N PRO A 6 -23.31 -9.75 17.97
CA PRO A 6 -22.06 -10.00 17.28
C PRO A 6 -22.29 -10.00 15.76
N ARG A 7 -21.43 -9.29 15.02
CA ARG A 7 -21.55 -9.20 13.56
C ARG A 7 -21.25 -10.55 12.94
N LYS A 8 -22.20 -11.04 12.13
CA LYS A 8 -22.02 -12.23 11.32
C LYS A 8 -21.10 -11.92 10.14
N ALA A 9 -20.25 -12.88 9.76
CA ALA A 9 -19.48 -12.80 8.53
C ALA A 9 -20.42 -12.60 7.31
N LEU A 10 -19.91 -11.92 6.28
CA LEU A 10 -20.67 -11.72 5.05
C LEU A 10 -20.89 -13.06 4.34
N THR A 11 -22.01 -13.18 3.65
CA THR A 11 -22.25 -14.33 2.77
C THR A 11 -21.46 -14.17 1.46
N THR A 12 -21.08 -15.26 0.80
CA THR A 12 -20.32 -15.21 -0.46
C THR A 12 -20.95 -14.29 -1.54
N PRO A 13 -22.28 -14.29 -1.74
CA PRO A 13 -22.92 -13.33 -2.66
C PRO A 13 -22.78 -11.87 -2.23
N GLN A 14 -22.77 -11.59 -0.92
CA GLN A 14 -22.54 -10.24 -0.39
C GLN A 14 -21.09 -9.81 -0.61
N GLU A 15 -20.13 -10.69 -0.36
CA GLU A 15 -18.70 -10.43 -0.60
C GLU A 15 -18.44 -10.14 -2.09
N SER A 16 -19.01 -10.94 -3.00
CA SER A 16 -18.86 -10.72 -4.44
C SER A 16 -19.42 -9.36 -4.90
N ARG A 17 -20.59 -8.95 -4.38
CA ARG A 17 -21.16 -7.63 -4.69
C ARG A 17 -20.32 -6.49 -4.10
N LEU A 18 -19.82 -6.69 -2.88
CA LEU A 18 -18.96 -5.72 -2.19
C LEU A 18 -17.66 -5.50 -2.96
N VAL A 19 -17.00 -6.58 -3.36
CA VAL A 19 -15.76 -6.55 -4.18
C VAL A 19 -15.98 -5.74 -5.45
N ARG A 20 -17.02 -6.09 -6.23
CA ARG A 20 -17.34 -5.37 -7.46
C ARG A 20 -17.58 -3.87 -7.22
N TYR A 21 -18.34 -3.53 -6.18
CA TYR A 21 -18.59 -2.14 -5.83
C TYR A 21 -17.30 -1.39 -5.46
N LEU A 22 -16.44 -1.99 -4.61
CA LEU A 22 -15.19 -1.38 -4.20
C LEU A 22 -14.21 -1.22 -5.36
N ASP A 23 -14.11 -2.22 -6.23
CA ASP A 23 -13.27 -2.15 -7.43
C ASP A 23 -13.76 -1.02 -8.36
N ASP A 24 -15.07 -0.93 -8.60
CA ASP A 24 -15.67 0.13 -9.42
C ASP A 24 -15.40 1.53 -8.82
N GLU A 25 -15.54 1.69 -7.50
CA GLU A 25 -15.29 2.98 -6.83
C GLU A 25 -13.79 3.35 -6.78
N LEU A 26 -12.90 2.39 -6.52
CA LEU A 26 -11.47 2.62 -6.53
C LEU A 26 -10.95 2.93 -7.94
N TYR A 27 -11.53 2.29 -8.97
CA TYR A 27 -11.22 2.60 -10.36
C TYR A 27 -11.67 4.03 -10.74
N LYS A 28 -12.85 4.46 -10.29
CA LYS A 28 -13.30 5.86 -10.49
C LYS A 28 -12.38 6.85 -9.79
N LEU A 29 -11.98 6.53 -8.55
CA LEU A 29 -11.06 7.36 -7.77
C LEU A 29 -9.70 7.49 -8.47
N SER A 30 -9.11 6.37 -8.92
CA SER A 30 -7.82 6.37 -9.61
C SER A 30 -7.88 7.12 -10.95
N GLY A 31 -8.92 6.87 -11.75
CA GLY A 31 -9.10 7.57 -13.03
C GLY A 31 -9.31 9.09 -12.86
N ALA A 32 -10.04 9.49 -11.82
CA ALA A 32 -10.20 10.91 -11.48
C ALA A 32 -8.88 11.54 -11.02
N PHE A 33 -8.08 10.82 -10.23
CA PHE A 33 -6.75 11.28 -9.80
C PHE A 33 -5.77 11.42 -10.98
N GLU A 34 -5.73 10.47 -11.91
CA GLU A 34 -4.89 10.52 -13.10
C GLU A 34 -5.26 11.71 -14.01
N SER A 35 -6.56 12.03 -14.07
CA SER A 35 -7.10 13.12 -14.89
C SER A 35 -6.98 14.51 -14.25
N ARG A 36 -6.39 14.65 -13.06
CA ARG A 36 -6.40 15.88 -12.24
C ARG A 36 -5.89 17.15 -12.94
N HIS A 37 -5.01 17.01 -13.94
CA HIS A 37 -4.45 18.13 -14.71
C HIS A 37 -5.41 18.69 -15.79
N GLY A 38 -6.67 18.27 -15.80
CA GLY A 38 -7.69 18.71 -16.77
C GLY A 38 -9.07 18.92 -16.13
N THR A 39 -10.13 18.49 -16.82
CA THR A 39 -11.53 18.63 -16.35
C THR A 39 -11.93 17.52 -15.37
N SER A 40 -11.04 17.13 -14.47
CA SER A 40 -11.32 16.05 -13.51
C SER A 40 -12.36 16.46 -12.48
N ARG A 41 -13.03 15.45 -11.91
CA ARG A 41 -13.91 15.60 -10.75
C ARG A 41 -13.17 15.89 -9.45
N LEU A 42 -11.86 15.62 -9.40
CA LEU A 42 -11.01 15.81 -8.22
C LEU A 42 -9.86 16.77 -8.58
N PRO A 43 -10.15 18.06 -8.80
CA PRO A 43 -9.15 19.03 -9.26
C PRO A 43 -8.14 19.41 -8.18
N ASP A 44 -8.50 19.30 -6.90
CA ASP A 44 -7.67 19.71 -5.77
C ASP A 44 -7.50 18.58 -4.74
N LEU A 45 -6.57 18.78 -3.80
CA LEU A 45 -6.34 17.84 -2.73
C LEU A 45 -7.57 17.72 -1.84
N GLY A 46 -8.23 18.83 -1.50
CA GLY A 46 -9.41 18.85 -0.62
C GLY A 46 -10.52 17.90 -1.08
N THR A 47 -10.96 18.02 -2.34
CA THR A 47 -11.99 17.15 -2.93
C THR A 47 -11.53 15.70 -3.01
N PHE A 48 -10.24 15.44 -3.24
CA PHE A 48 -9.68 14.09 -3.19
C PHE A 48 -9.77 13.49 -1.78
N LEU A 49 -9.40 14.24 -0.73
CA LEU A 49 -9.51 13.78 0.66
C LEU A 49 -10.97 13.50 1.05
N GLU A 50 -11.90 14.36 0.61
CA GLU A 50 -13.34 14.17 0.82
C GLU A 50 -13.87 12.92 0.13
N ALA A 51 -13.40 12.61 -1.09
CA ALA A 51 -13.77 11.39 -1.80
C ALA A 51 -13.21 10.12 -1.13
N LEU A 52 -12.04 10.22 -0.48
CA LEU A 52 -11.38 9.09 0.19
C LEU A 52 -12.09 8.67 1.48
N LEU A 53 -12.66 9.63 2.22
CA LEU A 53 -13.27 9.41 3.54
C LEU A 53 -14.44 8.41 3.54
N PRO A 54 -15.43 8.50 2.64
CA PRO A 54 -16.52 7.52 2.55
C PRO A 54 -16.00 6.11 2.28
N LEU A 55 -15.03 5.95 1.37
CA LEU A 55 -14.45 4.65 1.05
C LEU A 55 -13.70 4.06 2.24
N HIS A 56 -12.91 4.87 2.94
CA HIS A 56 -12.23 4.47 4.17
C HIS A 56 -13.22 3.98 5.23
N ALA A 57 -14.24 4.79 5.54
CA ALA A 57 -15.25 4.43 6.52
C ALA A 57 -16.01 3.15 6.12
N PHE A 58 -16.37 3.02 4.84
CA PHE A 58 -17.08 1.88 4.30
C PHE A 58 -16.25 0.59 4.37
N ILE A 59 -14.98 0.62 3.95
CA ILE A 59 -14.07 -0.54 4.06
C ILE A 59 -13.91 -0.98 5.52
N LEU A 60 -13.79 -0.03 6.45
CA LEU A 60 -13.70 -0.36 7.87
C LEU A 60 -14.98 -0.96 8.46
N THR A 61 -16.14 -0.76 7.83
CA THR A 61 -17.39 -1.41 8.27
C THR A 61 -17.47 -2.89 7.92
N ILE A 62 -16.59 -3.39 7.04
CA ILE A 62 -16.50 -4.83 6.71
C ILE A 62 -16.21 -5.62 8.00
N PRO A 63 -16.93 -6.72 8.28
CA PRO A 63 -16.73 -7.48 9.50
C PRO A 63 -15.28 -7.95 9.66
N ALA A 64 -14.72 -7.83 10.87
CA ALA A 64 -13.39 -8.35 11.20
C ALA A 64 -13.36 -9.88 11.36
N VAL A 65 -14.44 -10.58 10.98
CA VAL A 65 -14.59 -12.03 11.08
C VAL A 65 -14.30 -12.68 9.72
N PRO A 66 -13.53 -13.78 9.65
CA PRO A 66 -13.27 -14.49 8.41
C PRO A 66 -14.54 -15.08 7.78
N PRO A 67 -14.57 -15.19 6.44
CA PRO A 67 -13.48 -14.83 5.50
C PRO A 67 -13.36 -13.33 5.22
N SER A 68 -14.37 -12.52 5.57
CA SER A 68 -14.47 -11.10 5.20
C SER A 68 -13.34 -10.21 5.74
N ALA A 69 -12.68 -10.62 6.83
CA ALA A 69 -11.55 -9.89 7.42
C ALA A 69 -10.39 -9.65 6.43
N SER A 70 -10.10 -10.61 5.55
CA SER A 70 -9.02 -10.46 4.56
C SER A 70 -9.36 -9.42 3.49
N LEU A 71 -10.63 -9.31 3.10
CA LEU A 71 -11.09 -8.28 2.18
C LEU A 71 -10.91 -6.89 2.80
N ARG A 72 -11.26 -6.72 4.08
CA ARG A 72 -11.05 -5.45 4.81
C ARG A 72 -9.59 -5.01 4.76
N VAL A 73 -8.66 -5.93 5.03
CA VAL A 73 -7.23 -5.66 4.96
C VAL A 73 -6.80 -5.28 3.54
N ALA A 74 -7.14 -6.11 2.54
CA ALA A 74 -6.69 -5.94 1.17
C ALA A 74 -7.13 -4.59 0.59
N TYR A 75 -8.41 -4.23 0.79
CA TYR A 75 -8.94 -2.96 0.30
C TYR A 75 -8.42 -1.76 1.09
N LEU A 76 -8.18 -1.88 2.40
CA LEU A 76 -7.59 -0.78 3.16
C LEU A 76 -6.13 -0.54 2.78
N LEU A 77 -5.35 -1.60 2.50
CA LEU A 77 -3.99 -1.48 1.94
C LEU A 77 -4.04 -0.76 0.58
N ASN A 78 -4.97 -1.16 -0.30
CA ASN A 78 -5.13 -0.54 -1.60
C ASN A 78 -5.50 0.94 -1.46
N LEU A 79 -6.48 1.28 -0.63
CA LEU A 79 -6.89 2.66 -0.38
C LEU A 79 -5.74 3.50 0.19
N THR A 80 -4.97 2.96 1.14
CA THR A 80 -3.82 3.63 1.74
C THR A 80 -2.73 3.93 0.70
N SER A 81 -2.59 3.06 -0.32
CA SER A 81 -1.58 3.25 -1.37
C SER A 81 -1.83 4.46 -2.29
N PHE A 82 -3.05 5.02 -2.29
CA PHE A 82 -3.34 6.24 -3.05
C PHE A 82 -2.87 7.53 -2.37
N ILE A 83 -2.58 7.50 -1.06
CA ILE A 83 -2.25 8.71 -0.31
C ILE A 83 -0.91 9.28 -0.76
N ALA A 84 0.16 8.48 -0.83
CA ALA A 84 1.48 8.99 -1.21
C ALA A 84 1.52 9.59 -2.63
N PRO A 85 0.99 8.93 -3.68
CA PRO A 85 0.89 9.54 -5.00
C PRO A 85 0.04 10.82 -5.01
N ALA A 86 -1.02 10.90 -4.20
CA ALA A 86 -1.83 12.11 -4.11
C ALA A 86 -1.07 13.29 -3.49
N LEU A 87 -0.26 13.04 -2.45
CA LEU A 87 0.57 14.06 -1.81
C LEU A 87 1.69 14.59 -2.72
N ASP A 88 2.18 13.77 -3.63
CA ASP A 88 3.13 14.17 -4.67
C ASP A 88 2.43 14.86 -5.86
N GLY A 89 1.21 14.40 -6.18
CA GLY A 89 0.49 14.82 -7.37
C GLY A 89 -0.34 16.09 -7.24
N TYR A 90 -0.73 16.49 -6.02
CA TYR A 90 -1.49 17.70 -5.74
C TYR A 90 -0.63 18.72 -4.99
N THR A 91 -0.91 20.01 -5.23
CA THR A 91 -0.33 21.09 -4.43
C THR A 91 -0.97 21.09 -3.04
N ILE A 92 -0.15 21.02 -1.99
CA ILE A 92 -0.61 21.13 -0.60
C ILE A 92 -0.74 22.61 -0.27
N LEU A 93 -1.97 23.06 -0.04
CA LEU A 93 -2.29 24.42 0.39
C LEU A 93 -2.46 24.44 1.91
N ASP A 94 -2.18 25.56 2.57
CA ASP A 94 -2.28 25.71 4.03
C ASP A 94 -3.65 25.28 4.57
N GLU A 95 -4.73 25.62 3.84
CA GLU A 95 -6.10 25.24 4.19
C GLU A 95 -6.38 23.73 4.12
N THR A 96 -5.57 22.97 3.37
CA THR A 96 -5.70 21.52 3.22
C THR A 96 -4.86 20.72 4.22
N ILE A 97 -3.93 21.36 4.92
CA ILE A 97 -3.02 20.70 5.87
C ILE A 97 -3.81 20.09 7.04
N GLU A 98 -4.75 20.85 7.62
CA GLU A 98 -5.57 20.36 8.74
C GLU A 98 -6.47 19.16 8.34
N PRO A 99 -7.28 19.26 7.25
CA PRO A 99 -8.02 18.10 6.73
C PRO A 99 -7.16 16.88 6.43
N LEU A 100 -5.94 17.10 5.93
CA LEU A 100 -5.00 16.02 5.63
C LEU A 100 -4.52 15.32 6.91
N PHE A 101 -4.12 16.07 7.94
CA PHE A 101 -3.76 15.47 9.23
C PHE A 101 -4.94 14.72 9.87
N ASP A 102 -6.14 15.27 9.79
CA ASP A 102 -7.36 14.60 10.27
C ASP A 102 -7.63 13.29 9.53
N LEU A 103 -7.44 13.28 8.20
CA LEU A 103 -7.54 12.08 7.39
C LEU A 103 -6.49 11.04 7.81
N LEU A 104 -5.21 11.43 7.91
CA LEU A 104 -4.13 10.55 8.30
C LEU A 104 -4.34 9.97 9.71
N ALA A 105 -4.82 10.77 10.66
CA ALA A 105 -5.19 10.32 12.00
C ALA A 105 -6.41 9.36 12.00
N ARG A 106 -7.32 9.48 11.03
CA ARG A 106 -8.41 8.51 10.83
C ARG A 106 -7.90 7.20 10.24
N PHE A 107 -6.98 7.25 9.26
CA PHE A 107 -6.31 6.05 8.74
C PHE A 107 -5.51 5.33 9.81
N ASP A 108 -4.77 6.07 10.64
CA ASP A 108 -4.00 5.49 11.75
C ASP A 108 -4.90 4.74 12.73
N ARG A 109 -6.00 5.37 13.18
CA ARG A 109 -7.00 4.69 14.02
C ARG A 109 -7.68 3.52 13.32
N GLY A 110 -7.96 3.65 12.02
CA GLY A 110 -8.54 2.60 11.20
C GLY A 110 -7.65 1.36 11.12
N TRP A 111 -6.36 1.56 10.89
CA TRP A 111 -5.36 0.49 10.89
C TRP A 111 -5.19 -0.16 12.25
N VAL A 112 -5.16 0.62 13.34
CA VAL A 112 -5.16 0.05 14.70
C VAL A 112 -6.38 -0.84 14.94
N ALA A 113 -7.57 -0.43 14.48
CA ALA A 113 -8.78 -1.25 14.58
C ALA A 113 -8.63 -2.56 13.78
N VAL A 114 -8.08 -2.50 12.57
CA VAL A 114 -7.84 -3.69 11.74
C VAL A 114 -6.83 -4.63 12.37
N LEU A 115 -5.69 -4.12 12.85
CA LEU A 115 -4.63 -4.90 13.47
C LEU A 115 -5.10 -5.60 14.76
N ARG A 116 -6.03 -4.99 15.49
CA ARG A 116 -6.64 -5.57 16.70
C ARG A 116 -7.85 -6.47 16.42
N GLY A 117 -8.33 -6.52 15.17
CA GLY A 117 -9.57 -7.23 14.83
C GLY A 117 -10.83 -6.57 15.40
N ASP A 118 -10.77 -5.28 15.71
CA ASP A 118 -11.89 -4.52 16.26
C ASP A 118 -12.88 -4.08 15.17
N ASP A 119 -14.16 -4.00 15.54
CA ASP A 119 -15.20 -3.45 14.68
C ASP A 119 -15.05 -1.93 14.56
N TRP A 120 -15.40 -1.35 13.43
CA TRP A 120 -15.42 0.10 13.27
C TRP A 120 -16.81 0.69 13.52
N ASP A 121 -16.87 1.83 14.19
CA ASP A 121 -18.06 2.67 14.27
C ASP A 121 -17.90 3.89 13.37
N SER A 122 -18.64 3.89 12.26
CA SER A 122 -18.63 4.96 11.26
C SER A 122 -19.17 6.29 11.80
N SER A 123 -20.02 6.26 12.83
CA SER A 123 -20.61 7.48 13.41
C SER A 123 -19.62 8.24 14.30
N SER A 124 -18.83 7.52 15.09
CA SER A 124 -17.80 8.12 15.97
C SER A 124 -16.43 8.20 15.31
N GLY A 125 -16.18 7.48 14.23
CA GLY A 125 -14.86 7.38 13.60
C GLY A 125 -13.83 6.73 14.52
N GLN A 126 -14.26 5.75 15.32
CA GLN A 126 -13.42 5.05 16.28
C GLN A 126 -13.64 3.52 16.24
N ALA A 127 -12.62 2.80 16.72
CA ALA A 127 -12.68 1.37 16.91
C ALA A 127 -13.60 1.04 18.11
N ARG A 128 -14.49 0.06 17.93
CA ARG A 128 -15.23 -0.58 19.00
C ARG A 128 -14.48 -1.81 19.45
N SER A 129 -13.91 -1.73 20.65
CA SER A 129 -13.19 -2.87 21.21
C SER A 129 -14.09 -4.09 21.32
N ALA A 130 -13.64 -5.22 20.76
CA ALA A 130 -14.33 -6.50 20.89
C ALA A 130 -14.49 -6.94 22.36
N ALA A 131 -13.65 -6.44 23.27
CA ALA A 131 -13.75 -6.72 24.70
C ALA A 131 -15.00 -6.10 25.38
N SER A 132 -15.68 -5.16 24.71
CA SER A 132 -16.88 -4.52 25.25
C SER A 132 -18.16 -5.37 25.12
N TYR A 133 -18.12 -6.48 24.38
CA TYR A 133 -19.26 -7.37 24.26
C TYR A 133 -19.43 -8.19 25.56
N PRO A 134 -20.63 -8.17 26.19
CA PRO A 134 -20.85 -8.91 27.42
C PRO A 134 -20.64 -10.41 27.16
N ALA A 135 -19.80 -11.05 27.98
CA ALA A 135 -19.35 -12.45 27.88
C ALA A 135 -20.47 -13.51 27.97
N ASN A 136 -21.73 -13.09 27.92
CA ASN A 136 -22.87 -13.85 28.43
C ASN A 136 -23.62 -14.62 27.32
N ALA A 137 -23.26 -14.48 26.04
CA ALA A 137 -24.09 -14.94 24.92
C ALA A 137 -23.60 -16.21 24.19
N SER A 138 -22.33 -16.59 24.31
CA SER A 138 -21.84 -17.82 23.67
C SER A 138 -20.76 -18.44 24.56
N GLY A 139 -21.05 -19.61 25.13
CA GLY A 139 -20.13 -20.41 25.95
C GLY A 139 -18.92 -20.98 25.21
N SER A 140 -18.45 -20.32 24.15
CA SER A 140 -17.18 -20.59 23.49
C SER A 140 -16.10 -19.80 24.22
N SER A 141 -15.50 -20.41 25.23
CA SER A 141 -14.45 -19.83 26.08
C SER A 141 -13.08 -19.75 25.38
N LEU A 142 -13.03 -19.73 24.04
CA LEU A 142 -11.78 -19.51 23.33
C LEU A 142 -11.39 -18.05 23.54
N PRO A 143 -10.22 -17.77 24.14
CA PRO A 143 -9.82 -16.41 24.44
C PRO A 143 -9.79 -15.59 23.14
N PRO A 144 -10.23 -14.32 23.15
CA PRO A 144 -10.31 -13.44 21.98
C PRO A 144 -8.94 -13.06 21.37
N LYS A 145 -7.89 -13.85 21.63
CA LYS A 145 -6.52 -13.62 21.19
C LYS A 145 -6.22 -14.12 19.77
N ALA A 146 -7.14 -14.86 19.15
CA ALA A 146 -6.88 -15.52 17.85
C ALA A 146 -6.91 -14.56 16.64
N PHE A 147 -7.41 -13.32 16.78
CA PHE A 147 -7.46 -12.36 15.66
C PHE A 147 -6.32 -11.36 15.60
N ALA A 148 -5.54 -11.21 16.68
CA ALA A 148 -4.38 -10.31 16.69
C ALA A 148 -3.27 -10.72 15.69
N GLY A 149 -3.36 -11.90 15.07
CA GLY A 149 -2.42 -12.39 14.05
C GLY A 149 -3.03 -12.60 12.66
N GLY A 150 -4.25 -12.10 12.39
CA GLY A 150 -4.93 -12.34 11.11
C GLY A 150 -4.22 -11.69 9.90
N LEU A 151 -3.32 -10.74 10.14
CA LEU A 151 -2.55 -10.07 9.10
C LEU A 151 -1.32 -10.88 8.71
N ARG A 152 -1.23 -11.26 7.42
CA ARG A 152 -0.07 -11.98 6.90
C ARG A 152 1.21 -11.15 7.07
N THR A 153 2.35 -11.81 7.24
CA THR A 153 3.66 -11.15 7.36
C THR A 153 3.95 -10.23 6.18
N THR A 154 3.54 -10.64 4.97
CA THR A 154 3.67 -9.85 3.74
C THR A 154 2.83 -8.57 3.79
N ASP A 155 1.62 -8.65 4.32
CA ASP A 155 0.70 -7.50 4.41
C ASP A 155 1.21 -6.50 5.46
N ARG A 156 1.81 -7.00 6.55
CA ARG A 156 2.50 -6.17 7.57
C ARG A 156 3.68 -5.42 7.00
N ALA A 157 4.56 -6.12 6.27
CA ALA A 157 5.71 -5.50 5.61
C ALA A 157 5.26 -4.44 4.59
N ARG A 158 4.19 -4.74 3.83
CA ARG A 158 3.59 -3.79 2.89
C ARG A 158 3.01 -2.56 3.59
N LEU A 159 2.29 -2.74 4.70
CA LEU A 159 1.76 -1.62 5.49
C LEU A 159 2.88 -0.73 6.03
N ASP A 160 3.93 -1.32 6.62
CA ASP A 160 5.09 -0.59 7.13
C ASP A 160 5.76 0.25 6.02
N SER A 161 5.96 -0.36 4.85
CA SER A 161 6.51 0.32 3.67
C SER A 161 5.63 1.48 3.20
N LEU A 162 4.31 1.30 3.12
CA LEU A 162 3.37 2.35 2.73
C LEU A 162 3.37 3.53 3.74
N ILE A 163 3.39 3.24 5.03
CA ILE A 163 3.43 4.28 6.08
C ILE A 163 4.71 5.11 5.96
N LYS A 164 5.86 4.45 5.81
CA LYS A 164 7.15 5.13 5.60
C LYS A 164 7.14 5.99 4.34
N GLN A 165 6.58 5.47 3.24
CA GLN A 165 6.46 6.21 1.99
C GLN A 165 5.56 7.44 2.16
N ILE A 166 4.39 7.31 2.77
CA ILE A 166 3.47 8.44 3.01
C ILE A 166 4.16 9.51 3.86
N ARG A 167 4.83 9.14 4.96
CA ARG A 167 5.56 10.10 5.81
C ARG A 167 6.67 10.81 5.06
N SER A 168 7.44 10.07 4.27
CA SER A 168 8.53 10.62 3.46
C SER A 168 8.03 11.60 2.40
N VAL A 169 7.05 11.19 1.59
CA VAL A 169 6.47 12.06 0.55
C VAL A 169 5.81 13.28 1.20
N PHE A 170 5.06 13.11 2.29
CA PHE A 170 4.44 14.24 2.97
C PHE A 170 5.48 15.24 3.49
N ALA A 171 6.58 14.75 4.07
CA ALA A 171 7.69 15.59 4.51
C ALA A 171 8.30 16.39 3.36
N ILE A 172 8.54 15.74 2.22
CA ILE A 172 9.10 16.38 1.02
C ILE A 172 8.13 17.45 0.48
N SER A 173 6.84 17.12 0.37
CA SER A 173 5.81 18.05 -0.12
C SER A 173 5.65 19.27 0.80
N LEU A 174 5.94 19.12 2.10
CA LEU A 174 5.98 20.24 3.05
C LEU A 174 7.32 20.99 3.05
N GLY A 175 8.32 20.60 2.25
CA GLY A 175 9.64 21.25 2.29
C GLY A 175 10.47 20.89 3.53
N LEU A 176 10.18 19.77 4.19
CA LEU A 176 10.89 19.25 5.36
C LEU A 176 11.73 18.01 5.01
N PRO A 177 12.77 18.12 4.16
CA PRO A 177 13.53 16.96 3.69
C PRO A 177 14.23 16.18 4.81
N GLN A 178 14.45 16.80 5.97
CA GLN A 178 15.05 16.19 7.15
C GLN A 178 14.28 14.98 7.72
N PHE A 179 12.99 14.81 7.38
CA PHE A 179 12.19 13.66 7.79
C PHE A 179 12.18 12.51 6.80
N VAL A 180 12.80 12.67 5.63
CA VAL A 180 13.05 11.53 4.75
C VAL A 180 14.05 10.66 5.51
N PRO A 181 13.64 9.48 6.02
CA PRO A 181 14.59 8.57 6.61
C PRO A 181 15.52 8.20 5.47
N LEU A 182 16.72 8.74 5.46
CA LEU A 182 17.78 8.22 4.64
C LEU A 182 18.21 6.88 5.26
N GLU A 183 17.28 5.93 5.37
CA GLU A 183 17.52 4.56 5.83
C GLU A 183 18.60 3.92 4.95
N THR A 184 18.71 4.40 3.71
CA THR A 184 19.85 4.26 2.81
C THR A 184 20.33 5.63 2.35
N ASP A 185 20.85 6.49 3.25
CA ASP A 185 21.78 7.50 2.76
C ASP A 185 23.00 6.71 2.25
N PRO A 186 23.26 6.61 0.94
CA PRO A 186 24.46 5.95 0.48
C PRO A 186 25.72 6.55 1.13
N PHE A 187 25.67 7.82 1.56
CA PHE A 187 26.76 8.43 2.33
C PHE A 187 26.84 7.94 3.77
N LEU A 188 25.74 7.83 4.53
CA LEU A 188 25.80 7.26 5.89
C LEU A 188 26.10 5.77 5.87
N GLU A 189 25.61 5.04 4.86
CA GLU A 189 25.92 3.63 4.68
C GLU A 189 27.39 3.45 4.28
N MET A 190 27.92 4.29 3.40
CA MET A 190 29.35 4.33 3.09
C MET A 190 30.19 4.75 4.30
N LEU A 191 29.72 5.68 5.14
CA LEU A 191 30.38 6.06 6.40
C LEU A 191 30.34 4.91 7.42
N ARG A 192 29.21 4.20 7.56
CA ARG A 192 29.09 2.98 8.38
C ARG A 192 29.99 1.87 7.85
N GLN A 193 30.08 1.69 6.53
CA GLN A 193 30.99 0.74 5.90
C GLN A 193 32.45 1.11 6.18
N ARG A 194 32.82 2.40 6.14
CA ARG A 194 34.16 2.89 6.51
C ARG A 194 34.45 2.74 8.01
N GLN A 195 33.44 2.81 8.85
CA GLN A 195 33.57 2.67 10.30
C GLN A 195 33.52 1.22 10.80
N ARG A 196 33.23 0.23 9.94
CA ARG A 196 33.37 -1.20 10.29
C ARG A 196 34.85 -1.59 10.35
N PRO A 197 35.44 -1.75 11.55
CA PRO A 197 36.88 -2.03 11.69
C PRO A 197 37.25 -3.43 11.20
N ASP A 198 36.25 -4.33 11.08
CA ASP A 198 36.44 -5.76 10.83
C ASP A 198 36.62 -6.11 9.34
N LEU A 199 36.46 -5.14 8.44
CA LEU A 199 36.63 -5.32 7.00
C LEU A 199 37.99 -4.82 6.49
N ILE A 200 38.97 -4.59 7.36
CA ILE A 200 40.36 -4.47 6.91
C ILE A 200 40.81 -5.89 6.53
N PRO A 201 40.89 -6.26 5.22
CA PRO A 201 41.42 -7.56 4.87
C PRO A 201 42.82 -7.68 5.47
N PRO A 202 43.16 -8.82 6.10
CA PRO A 202 44.49 -9.02 6.64
C PRO A 202 45.49 -8.80 5.52
N ILE A 203 46.30 -7.73 5.62
CA ILE A 203 47.28 -7.35 4.61
C ILE A 203 48.20 -8.56 4.39
N PRO A 204 48.11 -9.26 3.24
CA PRO A 204 48.93 -10.43 2.99
C PRO A 204 50.34 -9.93 2.75
N GLY A 205 51.25 -10.18 3.69
CA GLY A 205 52.69 -9.95 3.47
C GLY A 205 53.43 -9.18 4.55
N ILE A 206 52.75 -8.57 5.53
CA ILE A 206 53.46 -8.03 6.70
C ILE A 206 53.67 -9.18 7.69
N LYS A 207 54.72 -9.97 7.45
CA LYS A 207 55.33 -10.78 8.50
C LYS A 207 55.76 -9.81 9.60
N ARG A 208 54.91 -9.63 10.62
CA ARG A 208 55.34 -9.04 11.90
C ARG A 208 56.43 -9.97 12.41
N THR A 209 57.68 -9.63 12.10
CA THR A 209 58.84 -10.20 12.76
C THR A 209 58.69 -9.83 14.23
N ARG A 210 58.17 -10.81 14.97
CA ARG A 210 58.19 -10.90 16.42
C ARG A 210 59.62 -10.64 16.83
N GLY A 211 59.89 -9.38 17.19
CA GLY A 211 61.15 -8.98 17.80
C GLY A 211 61.23 -9.67 19.14
N GLU A 212 61.94 -10.79 19.16
CA GLU A 212 62.57 -11.32 20.35
C GLU A 212 63.53 -10.26 20.90
N GLY A 213 63.15 -9.70 22.04
CA GLY A 213 63.99 -8.97 22.97
C GLY A 213 63.15 -8.79 24.22
N GLY A 214 63.38 -9.45 25.35
CA GLY A 214 64.62 -9.99 25.88
C GLY A 214 64.90 -9.27 27.20
N GLY A 215 64.38 -9.84 28.30
CA GLY A 215 64.74 -9.51 29.70
C GLY A 215 64.17 -8.19 30.23
N ILE A 216 63.78 -8.01 31.49
CA ILE A 216 64.04 -8.74 32.75
C ILE A 216 63.11 -8.18 33.84
N ASN A 217 62.95 -8.96 34.92
CA ASN A 217 62.37 -8.68 36.26
C ASN A 217 60.89 -9.08 36.43
N GLU A 218 60.63 -10.24 37.03
CA GLU A 218 60.62 -10.53 38.48
C GLU A 218 59.60 -9.68 39.23
N SER A 219 58.49 -10.32 39.62
CA SER A 219 58.00 -10.38 41.01
C SER A 219 56.67 -11.16 41.04
N ASP A 220 56.74 -12.33 41.66
CA ASP A 220 55.72 -13.12 42.33
C ASP A 220 54.29 -12.56 42.44
N SER A 221 53.31 -13.39 42.09
CA SER A 221 52.33 -13.91 43.08
C SER A 221 51.45 -14.99 42.45
N ALA A 222 51.38 -16.10 43.17
CA ALA A 222 50.65 -17.32 42.86
C ALA A 222 49.15 -17.22 43.13
N ASP A 223 48.36 -17.97 42.35
CA ASP A 223 47.22 -18.83 42.75
C ASP A 223 46.47 -19.22 41.45
N SER A 224 46.67 -20.42 40.87
CA SER A 224 46.16 -21.75 41.25
C SER A 224 44.64 -21.89 41.32
N ALA A 225 44.03 -22.36 40.22
CA ALA A 225 43.00 -23.41 40.13
C ALA A 225 42.45 -23.40 38.68
N ASP A 226 42.83 -24.28 37.76
CA ASP A 226 42.60 -25.73 37.68
C ASP A 226 41.19 -26.09 37.13
N SER A 227 41.18 -26.77 35.97
CA SER A 227 40.12 -27.55 35.28
C SER A 227 40.33 -27.43 33.75
N ALA A 228 41.15 -28.27 33.11
CA ALA A 228 40.80 -29.59 32.56
C ALA A 228 39.69 -29.51 31.48
N ALA A 229 40.00 -29.48 30.18
CA ALA A 229 40.44 -30.58 29.29
C ALA A 229 39.28 -31.38 28.68
N THR A 230 39.27 -31.46 27.33
CA THR A 230 38.93 -32.57 26.38
C THR A 230 38.51 -31.93 25.04
N THR A 231 39.24 -32.06 23.91
CA THR A 231 39.28 -33.18 22.91
C THR A 231 37.86 -33.56 22.43
N ASP A 232 37.51 -33.78 21.16
CA ASP A 232 38.17 -34.02 19.88
C ASP A 232 37.12 -33.81 18.76
N ASP A 233 37.57 -33.82 17.50
CA ASP A 233 36.92 -34.33 16.26
C ASP A 233 35.38 -34.25 16.07
N GLU A 234 34.92 -33.72 14.92
CA GLU A 234 34.46 -34.55 13.80
C GLU A 234 33.90 -33.75 12.61
N ALA A 235 34.32 -34.21 11.43
CA ALA A 235 33.53 -34.47 10.22
C ALA A 235 32.78 -33.35 9.48
N MET A 236 33.20 -33.24 8.22
CA MET A 236 32.41 -32.84 7.06
C MET A 236 30.99 -33.40 7.08
N SER A 237 30.00 -32.55 6.77
CA SER A 237 28.71 -33.02 6.26
C SER A 237 28.21 -32.11 5.15
N GLN A 238 28.25 -32.65 3.94
CA GLN A 238 27.46 -32.21 2.80
C GLN A 238 26.00 -32.54 3.11
N SER A 239 25.10 -31.57 2.94
CA SER A 239 23.66 -31.82 2.80
C SER A 239 23.21 -31.03 1.58
N ASP A 240 23.00 -31.68 0.44
CA ASP A 240 21.88 -32.55 0.03
C ASP A 240 20.56 -31.79 -0.18
N ALA A 241 20.02 -32.01 -1.37
CA ALA A 241 18.93 -31.27 -1.97
C ALA A 241 17.58 -31.62 -1.34
N MET A 242 16.78 -30.61 -1.05
CA MET A 242 15.40 -30.77 -0.57
C MET A 242 14.47 -31.06 -1.77
N LEU A 243 14.19 -32.35 -1.97
CA LEU A 243 13.06 -32.87 -2.73
C LEU A 243 11.77 -32.52 -1.96
N VAL A 244 10.87 -31.78 -2.61
CA VAL A 244 9.53 -31.46 -2.10
C VAL A 244 8.58 -32.56 -2.58
N ASP A 245 8.18 -33.45 -1.68
CA ASP A 245 7.08 -34.40 -1.88
C ASP A 245 5.74 -33.67 -1.74
N SER A 246 5.02 -33.54 -2.87
CA SER A 246 3.61 -33.13 -2.90
C SER A 246 2.73 -34.34 -2.59
N ALA A 247 2.29 -34.46 -1.33
CA ALA A 247 1.21 -35.37 -0.95
C ALA A 247 -0.15 -34.74 -1.30
N THR A 248 -0.80 -35.28 -2.32
CA THR A 248 -2.20 -35.00 -2.65
C THR A 248 -3.11 -35.85 -1.76
N ASP A 249 -3.75 -35.20 -0.78
CA ASP A 249 -4.72 -35.85 0.09
C ASP A 249 -6.13 -35.77 -0.50
N GLY A 250 -6.81 -36.92 -0.50
CA GLY A 250 -8.02 -37.18 -1.26
C GLY A 250 -9.27 -36.54 -0.67
N VAL A 251 -9.95 -35.70 -1.46
CA VAL A 251 -11.32 -35.25 -1.18
C VAL A 251 -12.32 -36.28 -1.69
N THR A 252 -13.03 -36.88 -0.73
CA THR A 252 -14.20 -37.72 -0.93
C THR A 252 -15.42 -36.85 -1.24
N THR A 253 -16.06 -37.11 -2.38
CA THR A 253 -17.31 -36.49 -2.80
C THR A 253 -18.51 -37.17 -2.12
N PRO A 254 -19.45 -36.42 -1.51
CA PRO A 254 -20.76 -36.98 -1.20
C PRO A 254 -21.77 -36.71 -2.33
N SER A 255 -22.11 -37.80 -3.00
CA SER A 255 -23.46 -38.26 -3.35
C SER A 255 -24.55 -37.23 -3.66
N ALA A 256 -24.97 -37.24 -4.93
CA ALA A 256 -26.16 -36.59 -5.45
C ALA A 256 -27.44 -37.21 -4.84
N GLY A 257 -28.23 -36.37 -4.15
CA GLY A 257 -29.59 -36.67 -3.74
C GLY A 257 -30.59 -35.90 -4.59
N ASN A 258 -31.27 -36.61 -5.49
CA ASN A 258 -32.47 -36.17 -6.21
C ASN A 258 -33.57 -35.81 -5.20
N GLY A 259 -34.01 -34.55 -5.20
CA GLY A 259 -35.21 -34.08 -4.51
C GLY A 259 -36.19 -33.48 -5.51
N SER A 260 -37.18 -34.28 -5.88
CA SER A 260 -38.25 -33.96 -6.82
C SER A 260 -39.22 -32.91 -6.27
N GLU A 261 -39.77 -32.16 -7.21
CA GLU A 261 -40.74 -31.08 -7.10
C GLU A 261 -42.03 -31.47 -6.34
N SER A 262 -42.62 -30.50 -5.65
CA SER A 262 -44.03 -30.52 -5.27
C SER A 262 -44.59 -29.10 -5.32
N MET A 263 -45.41 -28.87 -6.34
CA MET A 263 -46.32 -27.74 -6.49
C MET A 263 -47.53 -27.90 -5.56
N SER A 264 -47.85 -26.87 -4.78
CA SER A 264 -49.17 -26.53 -4.22
C SER A 264 -48.98 -25.29 -3.34
N GLY A 265 -49.81 -24.27 -3.24
CA GLY A 265 -51.07 -23.84 -3.85
C GLY A 265 -51.19 -22.36 -3.42
N LEU A 266 -51.70 -21.49 -4.28
CA LEU A 266 -53.07 -20.96 -4.17
C LEU A 266 -53.41 -20.47 -2.75
N GLU A 267 -53.33 -19.15 -2.53
CA GLU A 267 -54.39 -18.40 -1.84
C GLU A 267 -54.20 -16.89 -2.10
N THR A 268 -55.33 -16.27 -2.37
CA THR A 268 -55.58 -14.88 -2.79
C THR A 268 -56.52 -14.31 -1.74
N ASP A 269 -56.18 -13.18 -1.15
CA ASP A 269 -57.04 -12.37 -0.25
C ASP A 269 -56.43 -10.96 -0.29
N ASP A 270 -56.91 -10.00 -1.08
CA ASP A 270 -58.16 -9.24 -1.03
C ASP A 270 -58.36 -8.38 0.24
N GLY A 271 -58.74 -7.12 0.02
CA GLY A 271 -59.43 -6.26 0.99
C GLY A 271 -58.58 -5.36 1.90
N GLY A 272 -58.43 -4.09 1.53
CA GLY A 272 -57.88 -3.09 2.44
C GLY A 272 -57.95 -1.64 1.95
N ALA A 273 -59.17 -1.15 1.67
CA ALA A 273 -59.45 0.24 1.34
C ALA A 273 -59.16 1.18 2.52
N VAL A 274 -58.44 2.28 2.29
CA VAL A 274 -58.48 3.47 3.13
C VAL A 274 -58.54 4.71 2.22
N GLU A 275 -59.73 5.29 2.13
CA GLU A 275 -59.97 6.63 1.60
C GLU A 275 -59.69 7.69 2.67
N GLY A 276 -59.24 8.87 2.23
CA GLY A 276 -59.14 10.10 3.03
C GLY A 276 -58.22 11.13 2.36
N SER A 277 -58.67 11.79 1.28
CA SER A 277 -59.20 13.17 1.26
C SER A 277 -58.24 14.30 1.67
N LEU A 278 -57.77 15.03 0.64
CA LEU A 278 -57.91 16.49 0.40
C LEU A 278 -57.28 17.52 1.36
N ALA A 279 -56.20 18.16 0.88
CA ALA A 279 -56.02 19.62 0.68
C ALA A 279 -54.60 19.81 0.09
N GLY A 280 -54.38 20.38 -1.09
CA GLY A 280 -54.80 21.71 -1.51
C GLY A 280 -53.63 22.67 -1.29
N VAL A 281 -52.64 22.67 -2.20
CA VAL A 281 -51.64 23.74 -2.36
C VAL A 281 -51.40 23.90 -3.85
N GLU A 282 -51.83 25.05 -4.35
CA GLU A 282 -51.60 25.58 -5.69
C GLU A 282 -50.21 26.25 -5.75
N ASP A 283 -49.71 26.36 -6.98
CA ASP A 283 -48.68 27.29 -7.45
C ASP A 283 -47.22 27.04 -7.03
N ASP A 284 -46.38 26.60 -7.97
CA ASP A 284 -45.50 27.55 -8.69
C ASP A 284 -44.84 26.85 -9.89
N ASP A 285 -45.11 27.40 -11.07
CA ASP A 285 -44.50 27.04 -12.34
C ASP A 285 -43.13 27.71 -12.43
N GLU A 286 -42.03 26.94 -12.41
CA GLU A 286 -40.75 27.38 -12.96
C GLU A 286 -40.12 26.31 -13.86
N ASP A 287 -40.26 26.57 -15.15
CA ASP A 287 -39.41 26.22 -16.29
C ASP A 287 -38.17 25.35 -16.01
N VAL A 288 -38.28 24.06 -16.32
CA VAL A 288 -37.12 23.21 -16.61
C VAL A 288 -37.13 22.86 -18.09
N ASN A 289 -36.12 23.39 -18.78
CA ASN A 289 -35.84 23.15 -20.20
C ASN A 289 -35.89 21.65 -20.54
N ASP A 290 -36.89 21.27 -21.34
CA ASP A 290 -36.93 20.01 -22.07
C ASP A 290 -35.77 19.97 -23.07
N ALA A 291 -34.74 19.19 -22.72
CA ALA A 291 -33.77 18.70 -23.69
C ALA A 291 -34.44 17.60 -24.50
N GLU A 292 -34.99 17.99 -25.65
CA GLU A 292 -35.56 17.17 -26.70
C GLU A 292 -34.54 16.09 -27.14
N PHE A 293 -34.73 14.85 -26.66
CA PHE A 293 -33.98 13.69 -27.12
C PHE A 293 -34.77 13.05 -28.27
N GLU A 294 -34.32 13.28 -29.50
CA GLU A 294 -34.89 12.76 -30.73
C GLU A 294 -34.73 11.22 -30.78
N GLU A 295 -35.82 10.49 -30.50
CA GLU A 295 -35.90 9.05 -30.74
C GLU A 295 -35.96 8.77 -32.24
N VAL A 296 -34.87 8.24 -32.78
CA VAL A 296 -34.82 7.75 -34.17
C VAL A 296 -35.29 6.29 -34.21
N PRO A 297 -36.33 5.94 -35.00
CA PRO A 297 -36.84 4.58 -35.10
C PRO A 297 -35.88 3.68 -35.89
N VAL A 298 -35.49 2.55 -35.30
CA VAL A 298 -34.68 1.53 -35.98
C VAL A 298 -35.59 0.63 -36.81
N THR A 299 -35.83 0.99 -38.06
CA THR A 299 -36.40 0.08 -39.06
C THR A 299 -35.33 -0.86 -39.59
N ALA A 300 -35.57 -2.16 -39.47
CA ALA A 300 -34.78 -3.21 -40.09
C ALA A 300 -34.83 -3.10 -41.61
N ALA A 301 -33.67 -2.88 -42.23
CA ALA A 301 -33.47 -3.07 -43.67
C ALA A 301 -32.10 -3.71 -43.93
N THR A 302 -32.15 -4.78 -44.70
CA THR A 302 -31.08 -5.62 -45.22
C THR A 302 -30.02 -4.82 -45.98
N PRO A 303 -28.70 -5.05 -45.77
CA PRO A 303 -27.68 -4.53 -46.68
C PRO A 303 -27.16 -5.61 -47.63
N SER A 304 -27.39 -5.36 -48.91
CA SER A 304 -26.69 -5.96 -50.05
C SER A 304 -25.36 -5.22 -50.27
N SER A 305 -24.30 -6.00 -50.42
CA SER A 305 -23.09 -5.79 -51.24
C SER A 305 -22.25 -4.50 -51.10
N SER A 306 -20.96 -4.78 -50.82
CA SER A 306 -19.73 -4.21 -51.39
C SER A 306 -19.32 -2.78 -51.03
N SER A 307 -18.41 -2.68 -50.05
CA SER A 307 -17.22 -1.84 -50.16
C SER A 307 -16.18 -2.26 -49.10
N THR A 308 -14.96 -2.47 -49.58
CA THR A 308 -13.72 -2.92 -48.93
C THR A 308 -13.39 -2.13 -47.65
N ARG A 309 -13.33 -2.80 -46.50
CA ARG A 309 -12.80 -2.27 -45.24
C ARG A 309 -11.69 -3.20 -44.75
N ALA A 310 -10.49 -2.65 -44.62
CA ALA A 310 -9.33 -3.33 -44.02
C ALA A 310 -9.67 -3.70 -42.56
N GLY A 311 -9.69 -5.00 -42.27
CA GLY A 311 -9.98 -5.53 -40.95
C GLY A 311 -8.72 -5.54 -40.08
N PHE A 312 -8.82 -4.91 -38.91
CA PHE A 312 -8.06 -5.33 -37.74
C PHE A 312 -8.74 -6.60 -37.20
N GLY A 313 -8.20 -7.75 -37.56
CA GLY A 313 -8.57 -9.03 -36.95
C GLY A 313 -7.99 -9.11 -35.53
N PRO A 314 -8.48 -10.06 -34.69
CA PRO A 314 -7.84 -10.37 -33.42
C PRO A 314 -6.39 -10.75 -33.70
N GLU A 315 -5.44 -9.98 -33.17
CA GLU A 315 -4.01 -10.29 -33.25
C GLU A 315 -3.77 -11.59 -32.49
N ARG A 316 -3.87 -12.71 -33.22
CA ARG A 316 -3.27 -13.96 -32.82
C ARG A 316 -1.78 -13.70 -32.75
N LEU A 317 -1.21 -13.82 -31.55
CA LEU A 317 0.24 -13.94 -31.38
C LEU A 317 0.70 -15.06 -32.33
N PRO A 318 1.50 -14.75 -33.37
CA PRO A 318 2.05 -15.80 -34.21
C PRO A 318 2.93 -16.66 -33.29
N ASN A 319 2.62 -17.95 -33.18
CA ASN A 319 3.43 -18.98 -32.48
C ASN A 319 3.08 -19.28 -31.02
N ALA A 320 1.90 -18.86 -30.51
CA ALA A 320 1.36 -19.38 -29.25
C ALA A 320 0.19 -20.33 -29.52
N MET A 321 0.34 -21.62 -29.18
CA MET A 321 -0.76 -22.57 -29.10
C MET A 321 -1.23 -22.64 -27.65
N VAL A 322 -2.54 -22.46 -27.44
CA VAL A 322 -3.19 -22.63 -26.13
C VAL A 322 -3.95 -23.94 -26.20
N ASP A 323 -3.60 -24.88 -25.33
CA ASP A 323 -4.33 -26.13 -25.25
C ASP A 323 -5.72 -25.90 -24.62
N PRO A 324 -6.73 -26.69 -25.03
CA PRO A 324 -8.06 -26.58 -24.44
C PRO A 324 -7.99 -26.83 -22.93
N PRO A 325 -8.72 -26.06 -22.10
CA PRO A 325 -8.59 -26.12 -20.65
C PRO A 325 -8.95 -27.51 -20.13
N GLU A 326 -8.15 -27.99 -19.19
CA GLU A 326 -8.39 -29.23 -18.46
C GLU A 326 -9.65 -29.10 -17.58
N PRO A 327 -10.29 -30.23 -17.19
CA PRO A 327 -11.54 -30.21 -16.41
C PRO A 327 -11.40 -29.57 -15.00
N ASP A 328 -10.18 -29.31 -14.54
CA ASP A 328 -9.89 -28.54 -13.32
C ASP A 328 -9.77 -27.03 -13.56
N GLY A 329 -9.86 -26.58 -14.82
CA GLY A 329 -9.76 -25.18 -15.24
C GLY A 329 -8.33 -24.71 -15.51
N SER A 330 -7.32 -25.58 -15.44
CA SER A 330 -5.96 -25.25 -15.83
C SER A 330 -5.80 -25.23 -17.36
N PHE A 331 -4.89 -24.41 -17.88
CA PHE A 331 -4.52 -24.41 -19.30
C PHE A 331 -3.03 -24.11 -19.43
N GLU A 332 -2.38 -24.76 -20.38
CA GLU A 332 -0.99 -24.50 -20.73
C GLU A 332 -0.90 -23.74 -22.06
N ILE A 333 0.06 -22.82 -22.13
CA ILE A 333 0.40 -22.08 -23.35
C ILE A 333 1.74 -22.60 -23.83
N HIS A 334 1.75 -23.27 -24.97
CA HIS A 334 2.97 -23.74 -25.62
C HIS A 334 3.45 -22.71 -26.64
N TYR A 335 4.72 -22.32 -26.50
CA TYR A 335 5.42 -21.49 -27.49
C TYR A 335 6.28 -22.39 -28.38
N GLU A 336 6.09 -22.31 -29.69
CA GLU A 336 6.79 -23.19 -30.67
C GLU A 336 8.28 -22.83 -30.83
N VAL A 337 8.70 -21.66 -30.34
CA VAL A 337 10.08 -21.16 -30.40
C VAL A 337 10.56 -20.88 -28.96
N PRO A 338 11.75 -21.37 -28.55
CA PRO A 338 12.26 -21.11 -27.21
C PRO A 338 12.34 -19.60 -26.96
N PRO A 339 11.90 -19.11 -25.78
CA PRO A 339 11.93 -17.69 -25.48
C PRO A 339 13.39 -17.19 -25.59
N PRO A 340 13.62 -15.99 -26.15
CA PRO A 340 14.96 -15.43 -26.26
C PRO A 340 15.58 -15.37 -24.87
N THR A 341 16.63 -16.16 -24.64
CA THR A 341 17.35 -16.16 -23.38
C THR A 341 18.13 -14.86 -23.26
N LEU A 342 17.84 -14.08 -22.22
CA LEU A 342 18.65 -12.94 -21.81
C LEU A 342 20.06 -13.43 -21.41
N HIS A 343 21.01 -13.31 -22.32
CA HIS A 343 22.43 -13.31 -22.00
C HIS A 343 22.89 -11.84 -21.97
N ASP A 344 23.42 -11.41 -20.83
CA ASP A 344 24.12 -10.13 -20.64
C ASP A 344 23.34 -8.82 -20.88
N GLY A 345 22.01 -8.83 -20.70
CA GLY A 345 21.22 -7.58 -20.67
C GLY A 345 21.02 -6.90 -22.03
N GLU A 346 21.46 -7.53 -23.13
CA GLU A 346 21.22 -7.04 -24.49
C GLU A 346 20.26 -7.97 -25.24
N VAL A 347 19.11 -7.44 -25.66
CA VAL A 347 18.15 -8.15 -26.50
C VAL A 347 18.71 -8.23 -27.92
N THR A 348 19.33 -9.36 -28.26
CA THR A 348 19.78 -9.64 -29.63
C THR A 348 18.65 -10.32 -30.41
N LEU A 349 18.15 -9.65 -31.44
CA LEU A 349 17.22 -10.25 -32.41
C LEU A 349 18.00 -11.20 -33.34
N GLU A 350 17.39 -12.31 -33.77
CA GLU A 350 18.01 -13.44 -34.52
C GLU A 350 18.72 -13.06 -35.83
N ASN A 351 18.56 -11.83 -36.32
CA ASN A 351 19.21 -11.34 -37.54
C ASN A 351 20.47 -10.49 -37.29
N GLY A 352 20.98 -10.40 -36.06
CA GLY A 352 22.20 -9.64 -35.74
C GLY A 352 22.08 -8.12 -35.95
N ALA A 353 20.85 -7.62 -36.13
CA ALA A 353 20.57 -6.20 -36.25
C ALA A 353 20.17 -5.66 -34.88
N THR A 354 21.06 -4.88 -34.27
CA THR A 354 20.72 -4.04 -33.12
C THR A 354 19.76 -2.94 -33.58
N PRO A 355 18.55 -2.83 -33.02
CA PRO A 355 17.66 -1.71 -33.32
C PRO A 355 18.28 -0.44 -32.74
N MET A 356 18.89 0.39 -33.59
CA MET A 356 19.29 1.73 -33.20
C MET A 356 18.03 2.54 -32.90
N VAL A 357 17.76 2.75 -31.61
CA VAL A 357 16.79 3.74 -31.15
C VAL A 357 17.37 5.11 -31.49
N GLY A 358 17.01 5.64 -32.64
CA GLY A 358 17.34 7.00 -33.03
C GLY A 358 16.65 7.99 -32.10
N GLN A 359 17.37 8.46 -31.08
CA GLN A 359 17.01 9.63 -30.30
C GLN A 359 17.04 10.86 -31.22
N ARG A 360 15.94 11.10 -31.93
CA ARG A 360 15.68 12.38 -32.58
C ARG A 360 15.05 13.32 -31.56
N LYS A 361 15.88 14.00 -30.78
CA LYS A 361 15.51 15.28 -30.19
C LYS A 361 16.77 16.14 -30.17
N GLY A 362 16.78 17.14 -31.04
CA GLY A 362 17.88 18.08 -31.18
C GLY A 362 18.14 18.75 -29.85
N PHE A 363 19.27 18.40 -29.26
CA PHE A 363 19.97 19.23 -28.31
C PHE A 363 21.01 19.94 -29.16
N ASP A 364 20.79 21.23 -29.43
CA ASP A 364 21.73 22.05 -30.18
C ASP A 364 22.82 22.47 -29.16
N PRO A 365 24.02 21.87 -29.18
CA PRO A 365 25.05 22.12 -28.17
C PRO A 365 25.63 23.54 -28.25
N ASP A 366 25.24 24.29 -29.29
CA ASP A 366 25.74 25.61 -29.62
C ASP A 366 24.69 26.72 -29.32
N GLU A 367 23.52 26.37 -28.77
CA GLU A 367 22.57 27.38 -28.30
C GLU A 367 23.11 27.97 -27.00
N GLU A 368 23.92 29.02 -27.16
CA GLU A 368 24.46 29.87 -26.11
C GLU A 368 23.33 30.29 -25.17
N TYR A 369 23.22 29.59 -24.04
CA TYR A 369 22.41 30.05 -22.92
C TYR A 369 22.86 31.48 -22.61
N PRO A 370 21.97 32.48 -22.64
CA PRO A 370 22.31 33.81 -22.19
C PRO A 370 22.65 33.69 -20.70
N LEU A 371 23.96 33.63 -20.41
CA LEU A 371 24.50 33.87 -19.10
C LEU A 371 24.08 35.28 -18.75
N SER A 372 22.95 35.41 -18.05
CA SER A 372 22.65 36.63 -17.33
C SER A 372 23.78 36.77 -16.32
N GLU A 373 24.68 37.70 -16.62
CA GLU A 373 25.59 38.33 -15.68
C GLU A 373 24.71 39.01 -14.61
N GLU A 374 24.09 38.20 -13.75
CA GLU A 374 23.48 38.66 -12.52
C GLU A 374 24.67 39.00 -11.63
N GLU A 375 25.06 40.26 -11.76
CA GLU A 375 26.04 40.99 -10.96
C GLU A 375 25.66 40.79 -9.49
N GLY A 376 26.21 39.74 -8.88
CA GLY A 376 25.93 39.37 -7.51
C GLY A 376 26.24 40.56 -6.61
N ASP A 377 25.23 41.02 -5.89
CA ASP A 377 25.37 42.08 -4.92
C ASP A 377 26.56 41.75 -4.00
N PRO A 378 27.49 42.70 -3.80
CA PRO A 378 28.66 42.46 -2.98
C PRO A 378 28.20 42.08 -1.59
N ILE A 379 28.65 40.91 -1.11
CA ILE A 379 28.46 40.44 0.27
C ILE A 379 28.93 41.57 1.19
N VAL A 380 27.98 42.36 1.68
CA VAL A 380 28.26 43.43 2.63
C VAL A 380 28.67 42.74 3.92
N PRO A 381 29.92 42.89 4.39
CA PRO A 381 30.31 42.31 5.66
C PRO A 381 29.39 42.90 6.74
N PRO A 382 28.86 42.08 7.66
CA PRO A 382 27.92 42.54 8.66
C PRO A 382 28.51 43.76 9.37
N GLN A 383 27.79 44.88 9.28
CA GLN A 383 28.19 46.13 9.92
C GLN A 383 28.24 45.86 11.43
N ARG A 384 29.46 45.84 11.95
CA ARG A 384 29.74 45.66 13.37
C ARG A 384 29.35 46.97 14.07
N GLU A 385 28.10 47.09 14.47
CA GLU A 385 27.65 48.22 15.28
C GLU A 385 28.46 48.25 16.59
N SER A 386 28.90 49.45 16.97
CA SER A 386 29.92 49.68 18.00
C SER A 386 29.40 49.63 19.43
N ASP A 387 28.12 49.38 19.62
CA ASP A 387 27.49 49.26 20.93
C ASP A 387 27.23 47.78 21.16
N GLY A 388 27.99 47.16 22.06
CA GLY A 388 28.11 45.71 22.27
C GLY A 388 26.87 44.99 22.80
N GLU A 389 25.68 45.37 22.35
CA GLU A 389 24.47 44.58 22.47
C GLU A 389 24.38 43.74 21.20
N ILE A 390 24.69 42.44 21.33
CA ILE A 390 24.30 41.45 20.31
C ILE A 390 22.77 41.44 20.38
N ILE A 391 22.14 42.32 19.63
CA ILE A 391 20.78 42.09 19.16
C ILE A 391 20.96 40.78 18.39
N ARG A 392 20.55 39.67 19.02
CA ARG A 392 20.22 38.48 18.26
C ARG A 392 19.08 38.94 17.41
N ASP A 393 19.41 39.43 16.21
CA ASP A 393 18.45 39.74 15.18
C ASP A 393 17.53 38.53 15.15
N GLY A 394 16.29 38.82 15.55
CA GLY A 394 15.38 37.84 16.13
C GLY A 394 15.31 36.67 15.19
N ASP A 395 15.57 35.50 15.76
CA ASP A 395 15.40 34.17 15.19
C ASP A 395 14.57 34.26 13.92
N GLU A 396 15.23 34.53 12.78
CA GLU A 396 14.57 34.51 11.50
C GLU A 396 14.09 33.08 11.42
N GLU A 397 12.77 32.90 11.55
CA GLU A 397 12.10 31.61 11.48
C GLU A 397 12.37 31.09 10.06
N GLU A 398 13.56 30.49 9.88
CA GLU A 398 14.27 30.32 8.61
C GLU A 398 13.53 29.39 7.66
N ASP A 399 12.54 28.65 8.16
CA ASP A 399 11.60 27.92 7.34
C ASP A 399 10.22 28.25 7.90
N GLY A 400 9.38 28.95 7.13
CA GLY A 400 8.02 29.38 7.53
C GLY A 400 7.01 28.26 7.83
N ILE A 401 7.48 27.07 8.22
CA ILE A 401 6.70 25.94 8.68
C ILE A 401 6.78 25.89 10.19
N ASP A 402 5.63 26.08 10.84
CA ASP A 402 5.49 26.00 12.28
C ASP A 402 6.04 24.68 12.82
N ASP A 403 6.85 24.73 13.88
CA ASP A 403 7.37 23.55 14.60
C ASP A 403 6.24 22.60 15.04
N SER A 404 5.02 23.11 15.22
CA SER A 404 3.81 22.32 15.45
C SER A 404 3.51 21.34 14.30
N VAL A 405 3.64 21.77 13.04
CA VAL A 405 3.42 20.90 11.86
C VAL A 405 4.46 19.80 11.83
N ARG A 406 5.70 20.16 12.13
CA ARG A 406 6.84 19.25 12.23
C ARG A 406 6.62 18.19 13.31
N ASP A 407 6.15 18.59 14.48
CA ASP A 407 5.85 17.65 15.57
C ASP A 407 4.65 16.75 15.23
N ARG A 408 3.59 17.29 14.62
CA ARG A 408 2.46 16.47 14.15
C ARG A 408 2.87 15.44 13.11
N LEU A 409 3.76 15.79 12.19
CA LEU A 409 4.31 14.87 11.19
C LEU A 409 5.07 13.68 11.84
N LYS A 410 5.72 13.89 12.99
CA LYS A 410 6.37 12.80 13.74
C LYS A 410 5.35 11.78 14.27
N HIS A 411 4.16 12.24 14.60
CA HIS A 411 3.07 11.44 15.18
C HIS A 411 2.14 10.81 14.12
N VAL A 412 2.30 11.14 12.84
CA VAL A 412 1.56 10.49 11.74
C VAL A 412 1.85 8.99 11.74
N PHE A 413 0.80 8.18 11.84
CA PHE A 413 0.84 6.71 11.92
C PHE A 413 1.56 6.12 13.15
N GLU A 414 1.79 6.90 14.20
CA GLU A 414 2.47 6.40 15.41
C GLU A 414 1.73 5.22 16.05
N LEU A 415 0.38 5.28 16.10
CA LEU A 415 -0.40 4.23 16.74
C LEU A 415 -0.31 2.91 15.97
N THR A 416 -0.35 2.98 14.64
CA THR A 416 -0.21 1.82 13.76
C THR A 416 1.17 1.19 13.87
N LEU A 417 2.24 2.00 13.86
CA LEU A 417 3.60 1.50 14.01
C LEU A 417 3.81 0.82 15.37
N ARG A 418 3.27 1.42 16.44
CA ARG A 418 3.27 0.81 17.77
C ARG A 418 2.52 -0.53 17.79
N ALA A 419 1.34 -0.59 17.17
CA ALA A 419 0.56 -1.83 17.09
C ALA A 419 1.29 -2.93 16.28
N LEU A 420 1.99 -2.57 15.21
CA LEU A 420 2.82 -3.51 14.45
C LEU A 420 3.98 -4.07 15.28
N GLU A 421 4.64 -3.22 16.07
CA GLU A 421 5.70 -3.66 16.97
C GLU A 421 5.17 -4.56 18.09
N GLU A 422 4.02 -4.23 18.67
CA GLU A 422 3.34 -5.09 19.65
C GLU A 422 3.05 -6.50 19.09
N ILE A 423 2.60 -6.59 17.82
CA ILE A 423 2.38 -7.87 17.13
C ILE A 423 3.70 -8.61 16.90
N ARG A 424 4.75 -7.91 16.46
CA ARG A 424 6.09 -8.50 16.22
C ARG A 424 6.67 -9.09 17.51
N VAL A 425 6.59 -8.36 18.62
CA VAL A 425 7.04 -8.81 19.94
C VAL A 425 6.22 -10.02 20.41
N ALA A 426 4.90 -10.01 20.17
CA ALA A 426 4.03 -11.12 20.53
C ALA A 426 4.33 -12.42 19.76
N GLU A 427 4.73 -12.32 18.49
CA GLU A 427 5.11 -13.48 17.67
C GLU A 427 6.51 -14.00 18.01
N GLY A 428 7.50 -13.12 18.20
CA GLY A 428 8.86 -13.51 18.55
C GLY A 428 9.00 -14.15 19.94
N GLY A 429 8.04 -13.93 20.84
CA GLY A 429 8.00 -14.58 22.15
C GLY A 429 7.47 -16.02 22.15
N GLN A 430 7.13 -16.59 20.98
CA GLN A 430 6.64 -17.96 20.85
C GLN A 430 7.66 -18.96 20.29
N GLU A 431 8.83 -18.49 19.86
CA GLU A 431 9.99 -19.33 19.51
C GLU A 431 10.78 -19.73 20.77
#